data_AF-A0A673IT62-F1
#
_entry.id   AF-A0A673IT62-F1
#
_cell.length_a   1.000
_cell.length_b   1.000
_cell.length_c   1.000
_cell.angle_alpha   90.00
_cell.angle_beta   90.00
_cell.angle_gamma   90.00
#
_symmetry.space_group_name_H-M   'P 1'
#
loop_
_entity.id
_entity.type
_entity.pdbx_description
1 polymer ?
#
loop_
_entity_poly.entity_id
_entity_poly.type
_entity_poly.pdbx_seq_one_letter_code
_entity_poly.pdbx_strand_id
1 'polypeptide(L)'
;LDLVGEEAERLKEQRLQEYAAKKAKNPALIAKSSILLDVKPWDDETDMAKLEECVRSVQVDGLLWGASKLVPVGYGIKKLQINCVVEDDKVGTDFLEEEITKFEDYVQSVDVAAFNKI
;
A
#
# COMPACT_ATOMS: atom_id res chain seq x y z
N LEU A 1 34.71 15.04 -1.00
CA LEU A 1 33.92 15.70 -2.06
C LEU A 1 32.60 14.95 -2.24
N ASP A 2 31.82 14.73 -1.16
CA ASP A 2 30.54 13.98 -1.21
C ASP A 2 29.38 14.64 -0.46
N LEU A 3 29.61 15.73 0.28
CA LEU A 3 28.56 16.39 1.08
C LEU A 3 27.52 17.14 0.24
N VAL A 4 27.74 17.32 -1.06
CA VAL A 4 26.84 18.08 -1.96
C VAL A 4 25.69 17.20 -2.48
N GLY A 5 25.84 15.87 -2.48
CA GLY A 5 24.80 14.92 -2.93
C GLY A 5 23.67 14.77 -1.91
N GLU A 6 24.02 14.46 -0.66
CA GLU A 6 23.04 14.20 0.42
C GLU A 6 22.22 15.44 0.79
N GLU A 7 22.83 16.64 0.78
CA GLU A 7 22.10 17.87 1.07
C GLU A 7 21.14 18.27 -0.05
N ALA A 8 21.49 17.97 -1.31
CA ALA A 8 20.61 18.23 -2.45
C ALA A 8 19.39 17.29 -2.47
N GLU A 9 19.58 16.05 -2.02
CA GLU A 9 18.51 15.04 -1.93
C GLU A 9 17.53 15.37 -0.79
N ARG A 10 18.04 15.68 0.40
CA ARG A 10 17.22 16.14 1.53
C ARG A 10 16.46 17.43 1.23
N LEU A 11 17.06 18.37 0.49
CA LEU A 11 16.39 19.60 0.11
C LEU A 11 15.25 19.37 -0.90
N LYS A 12 15.40 18.40 -1.81
CA LYS A 12 14.30 17.99 -2.71
C LYS A 12 13.16 17.35 -1.93
N GLU A 13 13.47 16.44 -1.00
CA GLU A 13 12.47 15.79 -0.14
C GLU A 13 11.72 16.80 0.72
N GLN A 14 12.42 17.73 1.37
CA GLN A 14 11.80 18.78 2.17
C GLN A 14 10.87 19.66 1.33
N ARG A 15 11.28 20.01 0.11
CA ARG A 15 10.42 20.79 -0.79
C ARG A 15 9.20 20.00 -1.25
N LEU A 16 9.34 18.70 -1.51
CA LEU A 16 8.20 17.85 -1.87
C LEU A 16 7.19 17.73 -0.72
N GLN A 17 7.69 17.59 0.52
CA GLN A 17 6.88 17.58 1.74
C GLN A 17 6.18 18.93 1.99
N GLU A 18 6.86 20.06 1.76
CA GLU A 18 6.25 21.39 1.87
C GLU A 18 5.15 21.64 0.81
N TYR A 19 5.33 21.11 -0.41
CA TYR A 19 4.28 21.16 -1.44
C TYR A 19 3.08 20.28 -1.07
N ALA A 20 3.31 19.09 -0.50
CA ALA A 20 2.24 18.22 0.01
C ALA A 20 1.48 18.87 1.18
N ALA A 21 2.18 19.48 2.13
CA ALA A 21 1.59 20.19 3.27
C ALA A 21 0.77 21.42 2.85
N LYS A 22 1.14 22.09 1.75
CA LYS A 22 0.37 23.21 1.20
C LYS A 22 -0.91 22.75 0.48
N LYS A 23 -0.90 21.60 -0.18
CA LYS A 23 -2.15 20.98 -0.71
C LYS A 23 -3.11 20.57 0.41
N ALA A 24 -2.59 20.08 1.54
CA ALA A 24 -3.40 19.65 2.69
C ALA A 24 -4.17 20.80 3.41
N LYS A 25 -3.80 22.07 3.18
CA LYS A 25 -4.42 23.24 3.84
C LYS A 25 -5.71 23.75 3.18
N ASN A 26 -6.06 23.26 1.99
CA ASN A 26 -7.38 23.52 1.42
C ASN A 26 -8.30 22.34 1.77
N PRO A 27 -9.48 22.56 2.37
CA PRO A 27 -10.51 21.52 2.48
C PRO A 27 -11.12 21.30 1.08
N ALA A 28 -10.31 20.80 0.16
CA ALA A 28 -10.80 20.17 -1.04
C ALA A 28 -11.59 18.93 -0.62
N LEU A 29 -12.65 18.61 -1.35
CA LEU A 29 -13.28 17.29 -1.29
C LEU A 29 -12.17 16.27 -1.58
N ILE A 30 -11.63 15.63 -0.54
CA ILE A 30 -10.61 14.60 -0.69
C ILE A 30 -11.34 13.38 -1.24
N ALA A 31 -11.22 13.14 -2.54
CA ALA A 31 -11.72 11.94 -3.17
C ALA A 31 -11.00 10.74 -2.56
N LYS A 32 -11.77 9.75 -2.14
CA LYS A 32 -11.24 8.53 -1.55
C LYS A 32 -11.74 7.33 -2.32
N SER A 33 -10.95 6.28 -2.29
CA SER A 33 -11.33 4.99 -2.85
C SER A 33 -11.14 3.90 -1.80
N SER A 34 -12.14 3.04 -1.65
CA SER A 34 -12.03 1.77 -0.95
C SER A 34 -11.64 0.68 -1.93
N ILE A 35 -10.49 0.05 -1.68
CA ILE A 35 -9.88 -0.94 -2.55
C ILE A 35 -9.81 -2.25 -1.79
N LEU A 36 -10.32 -3.32 -2.40
CA LEU A 36 -10.18 -4.67 -1.89
C LEU A 36 -9.04 -5.35 -2.66
N LEU A 37 -7.97 -5.67 -1.94
CA LEU A 37 -6.78 -6.34 -2.49
C LEU A 37 -6.80 -7.82 -2.12
N ASP A 38 -6.49 -8.65 -3.10
CA ASP A 38 -6.22 -10.07 -2.95
C ASP A 38 -4.70 -10.29 -3.04
N VAL A 39 -4.05 -10.60 -1.92
CA VAL A 39 -2.62 -10.90 -1.85
C VAL A 39 -2.45 -12.41 -1.81
N LYS A 40 -1.78 -12.97 -2.81
CA LYS A 40 -1.58 -14.42 -2.97
C LYS A 40 -0.21 -14.83 -2.44
N PRO A 41 -0.13 -15.85 -1.56
CA PRO A 41 1.14 -16.45 -1.19
C PRO A 41 1.69 -17.36 -2.29
N TRP A 42 2.91 -17.85 -2.09
CA TRP A 42 3.52 -18.86 -2.98
C TRP A 42 2.88 -20.23 -2.86
N ASP A 43 2.58 -20.67 -1.63
CA ASP A 43 2.10 -22.01 -1.32
C ASP A 43 1.26 -22.04 -0.02
N ASP A 44 0.86 -23.23 0.42
CA ASP A 44 0.05 -23.44 1.63
C ASP A 44 0.86 -23.47 2.95
N GLU A 45 2.19 -23.44 2.87
CA GLU A 45 3.09 -23.39 4.03
C GLU A 45 3.45 -21.94 4.43
N THR A 46 3.18 -20.97 3.56
CA THR A 46 3.45 -19.54 3.80
C THR A 46 2.72 -19.02 5.05
N ASP A 47 3.44 -18.35 5.95
CA ASP A 47 2.85 -17.76 7.16
C ASP A 47 1.97 -16.55 6.81
N MET A 48 0.66 -16.78 6.80
CA MET A 48 -0.34 -15.77 6.45
C MET A 48 -0.44 -14.63 7.48
N ALA A 49 -0.07 -14.85 8.73
CA ALA A 49 -0.06 -13.78 9.73
C ALA A 49 1.11 -12.83 9.48
N LYS A 50 2.28 -13.37 9.10
CA LYS A 50 3.42 -12.57 8.68
C LYS A 50 3.17 -11.83 7.37
N LEU A 51 2.53 -12.49 6.40
CA LEU A 51 2.11 -11.84 5.16
C LEU A 51 1.21 -10.63 5.45
N GLU A 52 0.21 -10.77 6.32
CA GLU A 52 -0.65 -9.65 6.70
C GLU A 52 0.12 -8.54 7.45
N GLU A 53 1.06 -8.90 8.33
CA GLU A 53 1.93 -7.94 9.03
C GLU A 53 2.77 -7.13 8.02
N CYS A 54 3.36 -7.79 7.02
CA CYS A 54 4.09 -7.15 5.93
C CYS A 54 3.21 -6.18 5.14
N VAL A 55 2.02 -6.61 4.71
CA VAL A 55 1.08 -5.72 4.00
C VAL A 55 0.71 -4.49 4.84
N ARG A 56 0.39 -4.69 6.13
CA ARG A 56 0.02 -3.59 7.04
C ARG A 56 1.19 -2.69 7.42
N SER A 57 2.43 -3.16 7.25
CA SER A 57 3.64 -2.35 7.48
C SER A 57 3.81 -1.24 6.46
N VAL A 58 3.21 -1.38 5.26
CA VAL A 58 3.14 -0.32 4.25
C VAL A 58 2.33 0.83 4.82
N GLN A 59 3.01 1.94 5.10
CA GLN A 59 2.44 3.14 5.69
C GLN A 59 2.81 4.36 4.87
N VAL A 60 1.80 5.10 4.42
CA VAL A 60 1.96 6.35 3.66
C VAL A 60 0.80 7.28 4.01
N ASP A 61 1.03 8.59 3.89
CA ASP A 61 -0.02 9.58 4.09
C ASP A 61 -1.16 9.38 3.09
N GLY A 62 -2.40 9.29 3.60
CA GLY A 62 -3.59 9.00 2.81
C GLY A 62 -3.92 7.52 2.63
N LEU A 63 -3.18 6.58 3.21
CA LEU A 63 -3.53 5.15 3.25
C LEU A 63 -4.08 4.73 4.62
N LEU A 64 -5.20 4.02 4.62
CA LEU A 64 -5.80 3.43 5.81
C LEU A 64 -6.15 1.96 5.56
N TRP A 65 -5.51 1.05 6.29
CA TRP A 65 -5.84 -0.37 6.25
C TRP A 65 -7.14 -0.67 7.00
N GLY A 66 -8.01 -1.47 6.38
CA GLY A 66 -9.29 -1.92 6.91
C GLY A 66 -9.27 -3.37 7.37
N ALA A 67 -10.46 -3.98 7.33
CA ALA A 67 -10.65 -5.38 7.67
C ALA A 67 -9.99 -6.31 6.63
N SER A 68 -9.51 -7.44 7.12
CA SER A 68 -8.90 -8.51 6.35
C SER A 68 -9.57 -9.85 6.64
N LYS A 69 -9.45 -10.81 5.72
CA LYS A 69 -9.83 -12.20 5.91
C LYS A 69 -9.01 -13.11 5.00
N LEU A 70 -8.86 -14.38 5.41
CA LEU A 70 -8.26 -15.40 4.55
C LEU A 70 -9.35 -16.08 3.72
N VAL A 71 -9.15 -16.14 2.40
CA VAL A 71 -10.09 -16.74 1.46
C VAL A 71 -9.43 -17.94 0.78
N PRO A 72 -10.01 -19.16 0.87
CA PRO A 72 -9.47 -20.32 0.17
C PRO A 72 -9.49 -20.13 -1.35
N VAL A 73 -8.40 -20.50 -2.03
CA VAL A 73 -8.32 -20.50 -3.51
C VAL A 73 -8.27 -21.92 -4.11
N GLY A 74 -7.87 -22.91 -3.32
CA GLY A 74 -7.78 -24.32 -3.72
C GLY A 74 -6.50 -24.97 -3.20
N TYR A 75 -6.46 -26.30 -3.17
CA TYR A 75 -5.25 -27.08 -2.83
C TYR A 75 -4.56 -26.66 -1.52
N GLY A 76 -5.32 -26.29 -0.49
CA GLY A 76 -4.79 -25.83 0.80
C GLY A 76 -4.39 -24.34 0.85
N ILE A 77 -4.18 -23.71 -0.31
CA ILE A 77 -3.75 -22.32 -0.42
C ILE A 77 -4.90 -21.36 -0.08
N LYS A 78 -4.58 -20.33 0.70
CA LYS A 78 -5.48 -19.22 1.05
C LYS A 78 -4.84 -17.90 0.65
N LYS A 79 -5.60 -17.02 0.01
CA LYS A 79 -5.19 -15.64 -0.23
C LYS A 79 -5.61 -14.75 0.94
N LEU A 80 -4.82 -13.72 1.22
CA LEU A 80 -5.24 -12.63 2.09
C LEU A 80 -6.10 -11.66 1.29
N GLN A 81 -7.35 -11.48 1.71
CA GLN A 81 -8.22 -10.45 1.18
C GLN A 81 -8.29 -9.30 2.18
N ILE A 82 -7.80 -8.12 1.83
CA ILE A 82 -7.68 -6.96 2.72
C ILE A 82 -8.26 -5.71 2.07
N ASN A 83 -9.06 -4.97 2.82
CA ASN A 83 -9.58 -3.68 2.40
C ASN A 83 -8.61 -2.56 2.80
N CYS A 84 -8.46 -1.55 1.96
CA CYS A 84 -7.86 -0.27 2.32
C CYS A 84 -8.68 0.90 1.80
N VAL A 85 -8.53 2.05 2.44
CA VAL A 85 -9.04 3.33 1.97
C VAL A 85 -7.84 4.20 1.61
N VAL A 86 -7.84 4.72 0.40
CA VAL A 86 -6.81 5.63 -0.11
C VAL A 86 -7.39 7.01 -0.39
N GLU A 87 -6.56 8.04 -0.23
CA GLU A 87 -6.79 9.37 -0.79
C GLU A 87 -6.28 9.38 -2.24
N ASP A 88 -7.19 9.57 -3.21
CA ASP A 88 -6.91 9.39 -4.64
C ASP A 88 -5.79 10.34 -5.14
N ASP A 89 -5.66 11.52 -4.52
CA ASP A 89 -4.64 12.51 -4.86
C ASP A 89 -3.23 12.17 -4.33
N LYS A 90 -3.11 11.13 -3.49
CA LYS A 90 -1.86 10.77 -2.80
C LYS A 90 -1.40 9.35 -3.05
N VAL A 91 -2.32 8.39 -3.06
CA VAL A 91 -2.01 6.96 -3.10
C VAL A 91 -2.77 6.28 -4.23
N GLY A 92 -2.03 5.75 -5.20
CA GLY A 92 -2.57 4.96 -6.30
C GLY A 92 -2.53 3.45 -6.01
N THR A 93 -3.26 2.67 -6.80
CA THR A 93 -3.22 1.20 -6.77
C THR A 93 -1.85 0.66 -7.14
N ASP A 94 -1.15 1.30 -8.09
CA ASP A 94 0.17 0.88 -8.55
C ASP A 94 1.19 0.91 -7.40
N PHE A 95 1.19 1.99 -6.60
CA PHE A 95 2.03 2.09 -5.42
C PHE A 95 1.77 0.95 -4.42
N LEU A 96 0.51 0.62 -4.16
CA LEU A 96 0.16 -0.47 -3.24
C LEU A 96 0.64 -1.82 -3.77
N GLU A 97 0.47 -2.08 -5.06
CA GLU A 97 0.95 -3.30 -5.70
C GLU A 97 2.48 -3.39 -5.64
N GLU A 98 3.20 -2.34 -6.00
CA GLU A 98 4.66 -2.28 -5.97
C GLU A 98 5.22 -2.46 -4.56
N GLU A 99 4.66 -1.78 -3.55
CA GLU A 99 5.15 -1.91 -2.17
C GLU A 99 4.88 -3.29 -1.57
N ILE A 100 3.73 -3.90 -1.89
CA ILE A 100 3.36 -5.21 -1.35
C ILE A 100 4.14 -6.33 -2.06
N THR A 101 4.37 -6.22 -3.37
CA THR A 101 5.12 -7.24 -4.14
C THR A 101 6.60 -7.28 -3.79
N LYS A 102 7.16 -6.25 -3.12
CA LYS A 102 8.52 -6.28 -2.55
C LYS A 102 8.71 -7.31 -1.44
N PHE A 103 7.63 -7.80 -0.82
CA PHE A 103 7.70 -8.88 0.16
C PHE A 103 7.77 -10.24 -0.54
N GLU A 104 8.76 -10.42 -1.41
CA GLU A 104 8.92 -11.57 -2.32
C GLU A 104 8.98 -12.92 -1.58
N ASP A 105 9.40 -12.93 -0.32
CA ASP A 105 9.43 -14.14 0.53
C ASP A 105 8.03 -14.65 0.89
N TYR A 106 7.01 -13.79 0.87
CA TYR A 106 5.64 -14.10 1.29
C TYR A 106 4.62 -13.92 0.18
N VAL A 107 4.82 -12.96 -0.72
CA VAL A 107 3.84 -12.55 -1.73
C VAL A 107 4.28 -13.01 -3.11
N GLN A 108 3.43 -13.81 -3.75
CA GLN A 108 3.57 -14.18 -5.16
C GLN A 108 3.02 -13.08 -6.09
N SER A 109 1.82 -12.57 -5.76
CA SER A 109 1.17 -11.53 -6.54
C SER A 109 0.09 -10.81 -5.73
N VAL A 110 -0.31 -9.64 -6.22
CA VAL A 110 -1.42 -8.85 -5.70
C VAL A 110 -2.40 -8.62 -6.85
N ASP A 111 -3.69 -8.74 -6.56
CA ASP A 111 -4.76 -8.44 -7.51
C ASP A 111 -5.79 -7.51 -6.87
N VAL A 112 -6.34 -6.58 -7.66
CA VAL A 112 -7.48 -5.75 -7.22
C VAL A 112 -8.77 -6.55 -7.38
N ALA A 113 -9.34 -6.98 -6.24
CA ALA A 113 -10.60 -7.72 -6.21
C ALA A 113 -11.83 -6.83 -6.38
N ALA A 114 -11.77 -5.59 -5.85
CA ALA A 114 -12.81 -4.59 -6.01
C ALA A 114 -12.26 -3.18 -5.82
N PHE A 115 -12.90 -2.21 -6.47
CA PHE A 115 -12.57 -0.79 -6.36
C PHE A 115 -13.87 0.02 -6.27
N ASN A 116 -14.03 0.79 -5.20
CA ASN A 116 -15.22 1.62 -4.95
C ASN A 116 -14.80 3.04 -4.57
N LYS A 117 -15.37 4.05 -5.24
CA LYS A 117 -15.20 5.45 -4.86
C LYS A 117 -16.10 5.78 -3.66
N ILE A 118 -15.59 6.53 -2.69
CA ILE A 118 -16.29 6.88 -1.44
C ILE A 118 -16.14 8.36 -1.05
#